data_AF-A0A015IE23-F1
#
_entry.id   AF-A0A015IE23-F1
#
_cell.length_a   1.000
_cell.length_b   1.000
_cell.length_c   1.000
_cell.angle_alpha   90.00
_cell.angle_beta   90.00
_cell.angle_gamma   90.00
#
_symmetry.space_group_name_H-M   'P 1'
#
loop_
_entity.id
_entity.type
_entity.pdbx_description
1 polymer ?
#
loop_
_entity_poly.entity_id
_entity_poly.type
_entity_poly.pdbx_seq_one_letter_code
_entity_poly.pdbx_strand_id
1 'polypeptide(L)'
;MEYCKNISFFDLYGFEDQIIYLSFDLIEDIKQNLNYLSINVCENLLLSDGIKRSSIILKNLGQTLPFKLEYLNLTLNINVSDFEIFLKNSQNTFIKKLLINNKMREDSEDILPFIKEYIMKKRRVKYLAIMDTFFENSSEVIFKSKDLFSLKDEVKEFKLYNIKIQYYYDLFIKVYEFIKEMD
;
A
#
# COMPACT_ATOMS: atom_id res chain seq x y z
N MET A 1 -6.70 3.02 -28.59
CA MET A 1 -6.55 4.20 -27.72
C MET A 1 -5.08 4.37 -27.46
N GLU A 2 -4.53 5.55 -27.73
CA GLU A 2 -3.13 5.86 -27.47
C GLU A 2 -3.05 6.39 -26.02
N TYR A 3 -2.65 5.52 -25.09
CA TYR A 3 -2.57 5.89 -23.67
C TYR A 3 -1.40 6.84 -23.43
N CYS A 4 -1.58 7.80 -22.52
CA CYS A 4 -0.50 8.69 -22.08
C CYS A 4 0.56 7.86 -21.36
N LYS A 5 1.68 7.59 -22.03
CA LYS A 5 2.77 6.78 -21.46
C LYS A 5 3.59 7.54 -20.41
N ASN A 6 3.44 8.86 -20.29
CA ASN A 6 4.29 9.71 -19.45
C ASN A 6 3.74 9.92 -18.03
N ILE A 7 2.83 9.05 -17.57
CA ILE A 7 2.28 9.14 -16.22
C ILE A 7 3.32 8.66 -15.21
N SER A 8 3.84 9.57 -14.38
CA SER A 8 4.81 9.27 -13.32
C SER A 8 4.16 9.02 -11.96
N PHE A 9 2.97 9.57 -11.73
CA PHE A 9 2.16 9.39 -10.53
C PHE A 9 0.78 8.87 -10.91
N PHE A 10 0.40 7.72 -10.38
CA PHE A 10 -0.95 7.18 -10.49
C PHE A 10 -1.59 7.04 -9.10
N ASP A 11 -2.71 7.75 -8.88
CA ASP A 11 -3.52 7.65 -7.66
C ASP A 11 -4.87 7.04 -7.99
N LEU A 12 -5.19 5.95 -7.33
CA LEU A 12 -6.42 5.22 -7.50
C LEU A 12 -7.23 5.28 -6.20
N TYR A 13 -8.27 6.11 -6.20
CA TYR A 13 -9.12 6.40 -5.04
C TYR A 13 -10.60 6.27 -5.39
N GLY A 14 -11.40 5.64 -4.51
CA GLY A 14 -12.87 5.64 -4.60
C GLY A 14 -13.43 5.07 -5.90
N PHE A 15 -13.02 3.85 -6.24
CA PHE A 15 -13.32 3.19 -7.53
C PHE A 15 -14.19 1.93 -7.35
N GLU A 16 -14.99 1.65 -8.38
CA GLU A 16 -15.81 0.43 -8.46
C GLU A 16 -14.99 -0.80 -8.90
N ASP A 17 -15.55 -2.01 -8.70
CA ASP A 17 -14.92 -3.29 -9.03
C ASP A 17 -14.38 -3.36 -10.47
N GLN A 18 -15.13 -2.82 -11.44
CA GLN A 18 -14.77 -2.89 -12.87
C GLN A 18 -13.51 -2.08 -13.20
N ILE A 19 -13.25 -1.03 -12.43
CA ILE A 19 -12.12 -0.11 -12.64
C ILE A 19 -10.79 -0.77 -12.21
N ILE A 20 -10.83 -1.77 -11.33
CA ILE A 20 -9.62 -2.43 -10.81
C ILE A 20 -8.82 -3.10 -11.93
N TYR A 21 -9.47 -3.89 -12.77
CA TYR A 21 -8.78 -4.61 -13.84
C TYR A 21 -8.19 -3.64 -14.88
N LEU A 22 -8.96 -2.61 -15.25
CA LEU A 22 -8.48 -1.54 -16.13
C LEU A 22 -7.30 -0.78 -15.52
N SER A 23 -7.26 -0.64 -14.21
CA SER A 23 -6.15 0.00 -13.50
C SER A 23 -4.88 -0.85 -13.57
N PHE A 24 -4.98 -2.18 -13.55
CA PHE A 24 -3.83 -3.06 -13.74
C PHE A 24 -3.29 -3.00 -15.17
N ASP A 25 -4.18 -3.00 -16.16
CA ASP A 25 -3.79 -2.83 -17.57
C ASP A 25 -3.06 -1.50 -17.76
N LEU A 26 -3.57 -0.42 -17.15
CA LEU A 26 -2.92 0.88 -17.18
C LEU A 26 -1.54 0.86 -16.51
N ILE A 27 -1.42 0.28 -15.31
CA ILE A 27 -0.14 0.16 -14.59
C ILE A 27 0.89 -0.60 -15.45
N GLU A 28 0.47 -1.68 -16.11
CA GLU A 28 1.33 -2.47 -17.00
C GLU A 28 1.78 -1.63 -18.22
N ASP A 29 0.86 -0.85 -18.81
CA ASP A 29 1.14 0.03 -19.95
C ASP A 29 2.11 1.18 -19.60
N ILE A 30 2.01 1.74 -18.39
CA ILE A 30 2.84 2.88 -17.94
C ILE A 30 4.05 2.46 -17.08
N LYS A 31 4.27 1.16 -16.86
CA LYS A 31 5.27 0.65 -15.91
C LYS A 31 6.68 1.23 -16.05
N GLN A 32 7.09 1.58 -17.27
CA GLN A 32 8.42 2.13 -17.53
C GLN A 32 8.60 3.56 -16.99
N ASN A 33 7.50 4.31 -16.83
CA ASN A 33 7.51 5.70 -16.40
C ASN A 33 6.88 5.92 -15.01
N LEU A 34 6.17 4.91 -14.49
CA LEU A 34 5.54 4.96 -13.18
C LEU A 34 6.57 4.98 -12.05
N ASN A 35 6.58 6.07 -11.29
CA ASN A 35 7.46 6.24 -10.12
C ASN A 35 6.70 6.25 -8.79
N TYR A 36 5.44 6.71 -8.82
CA TYR A 36 4.59 6.89 -7.66
C TYR A 36 3.25 6.19 -7.89
N LEU A 37 2.90 5.27 -7.01
CA LEU A 37 1.61 4.58 -7.04
C LEU A 37 0.93 4.71 -5.68
N SER A 38 -0.32 5.15 -5.68
CA SER A 38 -1.18 5.20 -4.50
C SER A 38 -2.49 4.49 -4.83
N ILE A 39 -2.89 3.54 -3.99
CA ILE A 39 -4.16 2.82 -4.11
C ILE A 39 -4.85 2.89 -2.76
N ASN A 40 -6.04 3.49 -2.76
CA ASN A 40 -6.89 3.60 -1.59
C ASN A 40 -8.27 3.01 -1.93
N VAL A 41 -8.54 1.84 -1.36
CA VAL A 41 -9.87 1.26 -1.36
C VAL A 41 -10.69 2.02 -0.33
N CYS A 42 -11.26 3.15 -0.76
CA CYS A 42 -12.09 4.00 0.07
C CYS A 42 -13.55 3.60 -0.12
N GLU A 43 -14.12 2.83 0.80
CA GLU A 43 -15.56 2.56 0.82
C GLU A 43 -16.03 2.01 2.17
N ASN A 44 -17.35 2.06 2.36
CA ASN A 44 -18.03 1.67 3.58
C ASN A 44 -17.64 0.24 3.99
N LEU A 45 -17.13 0.04 5.20
CA LEU A 45 -16.75 -1.28 5.69
C LEU A 45 -17.97 -2.19 5.91
N LEU A 46 -19.17 -1.65 5.85
CA LEU A 46 -20.41 -2.43 5.93
C LEU A 46 -20.73 -3.19 4.63
N LEU A 47 -20.06 -2.87 3.52
CA LEU A 47 -20.21 -3.58 2.25
C LEU A 47 -19.05 -4.56 2.06
N SER A 48 -19.36 -5.81 1.67
CA SER A 48 -18.41 -6.87 1.33
C SER A 48 -17.36 -6.49 0.28
N ASP A 49 -17.61 -5.37 -0.40
CA ASP A 49 -16.93 -5.01 -1.63
C ASP A 49 -15.51 -4.49 -1.35
N GLY A 50 -15.28 -3.74 -0.27
CA GLY A 50 -13.93 -3.26 0.07
C GLY A 50 -12.92 -4.39 0.35
N ILE A 51 -13.37 -5.45 1.03
CA ILE A 51 -12.57 -6.66 1.29
C ILE A 51 -12.28 -7.38 -0.03
N LYS A 52 -13.30 -7.56 -0.86
CA LYS A 52 -13.16 -8.20 -2.18
C LYS A 52 -12.18 -7.43 -3.06
N ARG A 53 -12.28 -6.11 -3.14
CA ARG A 53 -11.36 -5.26 -3.92
C ARG A 53 -9.94 -5.35 -3.38
N SER A 54 -9.76 -5.29 -2.07
CA SER A 54 -8.44 -5.44 -1.43
C SER A 54 -7.82 -6.81 -1.76
N SER A 55 -8.62 -7.88 -1.74
CA SER A 55 -8.19 -9.23 -2.15
C SER A 55 -7.73 -9.27 -3.61
N ILE A 56 -8.51 -8.68 -4.53
CA ILE A 56 -8.16 -8.61 -5.96
C ILE A 56 -6.86 -7.83 -6.15
N ILE A 57 -6.71 -6.68 -5.46
CA ILE A 57 -5.49 -5.86 -5.49
C ILE A 57 -4.28 -6.65 -5.02
N LEU A 58 -4.36 -7.29 -3.85
CA LEU A 58 -3.25 -8.05 -3.30
C LEU A 58 -2.82 -9.22 -4.20
N LYS A 59 -3.78 -9.94 -4.81
CA LYS A 59 -3.48 -11.08 -5.69
C LYS A 59 -2.78 -10.68 -6.98
N ASN A 60 -3.12 -9.53 -7.57
CA ASN A 60 -2.69 -9.16 -8.91
C ASN A 60 -1.58 -8.10 -8.92
N LEU A 61 -1.62 -7.12 -8.02
CA LEU A 61 -0.75 -5.94 -8.08
C LEU A 61 0.73 -6.31 -8.09
N GLY A 62 1.14 -7.29 -7.28
CA GLY A 62 2.55 -7.68 -7.17
C GLY A 62 3.19 -8.09 -8.50
N GLN A 63 2.41 -8.58 -9.46
CA GLN A 63 2.89 -9.00 -10.79
C GLN A 63 2.98 -7.85 -11.80
N THR A 64 2.22 -6.77 -11.60
CA THR A 64 2.14 -5.62 -12.51
C THR A 64 3.05 -4.46 -12.10
N LEU A 65 3.61 -4.50 -10.88
CA LEU A 65 4.52 -3.47 -10.40
C LEU A 65 5.80 -3.40 -11.27
N PRO A 66 6.31 -2.19 -11.55
CA PRO A 66 7.62 -2.04 -12.16
C PRO A 66 8.73 -2.49 -11.22
N PHE A 67 9.92 -2.79 -11.76
CA PHE A 67 11.08 -3.22 -10.95
C PHE A 67 11.50 -2.22 -9.87
N LYS A 68 11.16 -0.94 -10.02
CA LYS A 68 11.50 0.11 -9.07
C LYS A 68 10.35 1.10 -8.94
N LEU A 69 10.02 1.46 -7.71
CA LEU A 69 9.16 2.60 -7.38
C LEU A 69 9.87 3.55 -6.40
N GLU A 70 9.66 4.84 -6.59
CA GLU A 70 10.04 5.85 -5.59
C GLU A 70 9.03 5.87 -4.43
N TYR A 71 7.76 5.55 -4.71
CA TYR A 71 6.66 5.56 -3.75
C TYR A 71 5.59 4.52 -4.06
N LEU A 72 5.18 3.75 -3.05
CA LEU A 72 3.99 2.91 -3.07
C LEU A 72 3.18 3.15 -1.80
N ASN A 73 1.92 3.55 -1.93
CA ASN A 73 0.97 3.65 -0.83
C ASN A 73 -0.23 2.74 -1.05
N LEU A 74 -0.51 1.90 -0.06
CA LEU A 74 -1.64 0.97 -0.07
C LEU A 74 -2.52 1.22 1.15
N THR A 75 -3.77 1.61 0.94
CA THR A 75 -4.79 1.72 1.99
C THR A 75 -5.88 0.69 1.72
N LEU A 76 -5.82 -0.44 2.40
CA LEU A 76 -6.55 -1.67 2.06
C LEU A 76 -7.10 -2.39 3.30
N ASN A 77 -8.09 -3.25 3.11
CA ASN A 77 -8.50 -4.27 4.08
C ASN A 77 -7.67 -5.53 3.86
N ILE A 78 -6.62 -5.73 4.66
CA ILE A 78 -5.62 -6.75 4.37
C ILE A 78 -6.00 -8.08 5.03
N ASN A 79 -6.22 -9.10 4.20
CA ASN A 79 -6.16 -10.48 4.62
C ASN A 79 -4.72 -11.01 4.45
N VAL A 80 -4.20 -11.70 5.46
CA VAL A 80 -2.80 -12.17 5.49
C VAL A 80 -2.46 -13.12 4.34
N SER A 81 -3.36 -14.03 3.96
CA SER A 81 -3.08 -15.00 2.90
C SER A 81 -2.90 -14.32 1.54
N ASP A 82 -3.75 -13.34 1.22
CA ASP A 82 -3.65 -12.55 0.00
C ASP A 82 -2.45 -11.59 0.06
N PHE A 83 -2.15 -11.06 1.26
CA PHE A 83 -0.97 -10.22 1.47
C PHE A 83 0.33 -10.97 1.21
N GLU A 84 0.43 -12.21 1.66
CA GLU A 84 1.59 -13.05 1.37
C GLU A 84 1.76 -13.30 -0.13
N ILE A 85 0.66 -13.47 -0.88
CA ILE A 85 0.68 -13.54 -2.35
C ILE A 85 1.27 -12.24 -2.94
N PHE A 86 0.78 -11.08 -2.51
CA PHE A 86 1.33 -9.78 -2.94
C PHE A 86 2.83 -9.69 -2.66
N LEU A 87 3.27 -10.06 -1.47
CA LEU A 87 4.67 -9.98 -1.04
C LEU A 87 5.58 -10.88 -1.89
N LYS A 88 5.13 -12.11 -2.20
CA LYS A 88 5.85 -13.06 -3.06
C LYS A 88 5.91 -12.57 -4.51
N ASN A 89 4.79 -12.11 -5.06
CA ASN A 89 4.72 -11.65 -6.44
C ASN A 89 5.55 -10.37 -6.66
N SER A 90 5.56 -9.46 -5.68
CA SER A 90 6.34 -8.22 -5.73
C SER A 90 7.82 -8.37 -5.36
N GLN A 91 8.35 -9.58 -5.19
CA GLN A 91 9.71 -9.81 -4.67
C GLN A 91 10.83 -9.13 -5.48
N ASN A 92 10.62 -8.92 -6.78
CA ASN A 92 11.58 -8.29 -7.69
C ASN A 92 11.44 -6.76 -7.76
N THR A 93 10.49 -6.18 -7.05
CA THR A 93 10.26 -4.73 -7.01
C THR A 93 10.99 -4.09 -5.84
N PHE A 94 11.86 -3.12 -6.12
CA PHE A 94 12.45 -2.24 -5.11
C PHE A 94 11.56 -1.02 -4.87
N ILE A 95 11.23 -0.71 -3.62
CA ILE A 95 10.33 0.39 -3.28
C ILE A 95 11.04 1.33 -2.32
N LYS A 96 11.35 2.56 -2.73
CA LYS A 96 12.07 3.48 -1.84
C LYS A 96 11.21 3.90 -0.63
N LYS A 97 9.95 4.29 -0.83
CA LYS A 97 8.99 4.62 0.23
C LYS A 97 7.78 3.70 0.12
N LEU A 98 7.59 2.80 1.10
CA LEU A 98 6.43 1.93 1.19
C LEU A 98 5.54 2.38 2.35
N LEU A 99 4.28 2.67 2.05
CA LEU A 99 3.27 3.03 3.02
C LEU A 99 2.15 1.98 2.95
N ILE A 100 1.76 1.47 4.13
CA ILE A 100 0.64 0.56 4.26
C ILE A 100 -0.28 1.10 5.36
N ASN A 101 -1.53 1.38 5.01
CA ASN A 101 -2.60 1.58 5.96
C ASN A 101 -3.53 0.37 5.93
N ASN A 102 -3.42 -0.49 6.93
CA ASN A 102 -4.24 -1.67 7.07
C ASN A 102 -5.55 -1.33 7.80
N LYS A 103 -6.67 -1.46 7.10
CA LYS A 103 -8.00 -1.29 7.68
C LYS A 103 -8.41 -2.57 8.40
N MET A 104 -8.26 -2.57 9.72
CA MET A 104 -8.47 -3.72 10.59
C MET A 104 -9.90 -3.76 11.15
N ARG A 105 -10.42 -4.99 11.25
CA ARG A 105 -11.53 -5.39 12.13
C ARG A 105 -10.98 -6.12 13.35
N GLU A 106 -11.83 -6.42 14.33
CA GLU A 106 -11.41 -7.08 15.57
C GLU A 106 -10.71 -8.44 15.35
N ASP A 107 -11.07 -9.17 14.31
CA ASP A 107 -10.53 -10.48 13.94
C ASP A 107 -9.36 -10.43 12.94
N SER A 108 -8.91 -9.22 12.57
CA SER A 108 -7.84 -9.05 11.59
C SER A 108 -6.48 -9.48 12.15
N GLU A 109 -5.76 -10.27 11.37
CA GLU A 109 -4.44 -10.78 11.73
C GLU A 109 -3.34 -9.72 11.57
N ASP A 110 -2.28 -9.84 12.37
CA ASP A 110 -1.11 -8.95 12.31
C ASP A 110 -0.26 -9.24 11.06
N ILE A 111 -0.02 -8.21 10.24
CA ILE A 111 0.78 -8.31 9.02
C ILE A 111 2.28 -8.14 9.27
N LEU A 112 2.69 -7.65 10.45
CA LEU A 112 4.08 -7.31 10.76
C LEU A 112 5.05 -8.49 10.61
N PRO A 113 4.73 -9.74 11.02
CA PRO A 113 5.60 -10.89 10.77
C PRO A 113 5.95 -11.09 9.29
N PHE A 114 4.97 -10.88 8.40
CA PHE A 114 5.14 -11.00 6.95
C PHE A 114 5.96 -9.85 6.38
N ILE A 115 5.77 -8.63 6.90
CA ILE A 115 6.63 -7.48 6.57
C ILE A 115 8.09 -7.79 6.94
N LYS A 116 8.32 -8.34 8.14
CA LYS A 116 9.67 -8.71 8.57
C LYS A 116 10.29 -9.77 7.64
N GLU A 117 9.54 -10.80 7.28
CA GLU A 117 10.04 -11.88 6.42
C GLU A 117 10.34 -11.43 4.99
N TYR A 118 9.39 -10.75 4.36
CA TYR A 118 9.44 -10.47 2.91
C TYR A 118 9.92 -9.05 2.56
N ILE A 119 9.84 -8.09 3.48
CA ILE A 119 10.36 -6.73 3.27
C ILE A 119 11.71 -6.57 3.97
N MET A 120 11.74 -6.77 5.30
CA MET A 120 12.88 -6.41 6.13
C MET A 120 14.10 -7.29 5.84
N LYS A 121 13.95 -8.61 5.92
CA LYS A 121 15.06 -9.54 5.64
C LYS A 121 15.55 -9.45 4.20
N LYS A 122 14.67 -9.10 3.25
CA LYS A 122 15.00 -8.92 1.82
C LYS A 122 15.55 -7.54 1.48
N ARG A 123 15.52 -6.57 2.42
CA ARG A 123 16.05 -5.19 2.26
C ARG A 123 15.56 -4.45 1.02
N ARG A 124 14.30 -4.66 0.63
CA ARG A 124 13.72 -4.10 -0.60
C ARG A 124 13.07 -2.72 -0.43
N VAL A 125 13.14 -2.16 0.78
CA VAL A 125 12.56 -0.86 1.15
C VAL A 125 13.57 0.01 1.88
N LYS A 126 13.55 1.32 1.62
CA LYS A 126 14.40 2.30 2.35
C LYS A 126 13.64 3.01 3.47
N TYR A 127 12.41 3.43 3.21
CA TYR A 127 11.51 4.08 4.15
C TYR A 127 10.20 3.30 4.23
N LEU A 128 9.78 2.96 5.45
CA LEU A 128 8.59 2.18 5.69
C LEU A 128 7.68 2.90 6.69
N ALA A 129 6.40 2.99 6.38
CA ALA A 129 5.37 3.42 7.32
C ALA A 129 4.21 2.43 7.27
N ILE A 130 3.77 2.00 8.45
CA ILE A 130 2.63 1.10 8.60
C ILE A 130 1.71 1.67 9.65
N MET A 131 0.45 1.84 9.29
CA MET A 131 -0.63 2.24 10.19
C MET A 131 -1.71 1.18 10.16
N ASP A 132 -2.12 0.71 11.33
CA ASP A 132 -3.33 -0.08 11.48
C ASP A 132 -4.46 0.87 11.87
N THR A 133 -5.51 0.93 11.07
CA THR A 133 -6.72 1.71 11.35
C THR A 133 -7.85 0.75 11.72
N PHE A 134 -8.30 0.79 12.97
CA PHE A 134 -9.32 -0.10 13.50
C PHE A 134 -10.69 0.55 13.43
N PHE A 135 -11.64 -0.20 12.88
CA PHE A 135 -13.03 0.23 12.72
C PHE A 135 -13.94 -0.65 13.54
N GLU A 136 -14.98 -0.03 14.11
CA GLU A 136 -16.00 -0.75 14.86
C GLU A 136 -16.78 -1.68 13.91
N ASN A 137 -17.07 -2.91 14.34
CA ASN A 137 -17.68 -3.91 13.45
C ASN A 137 -19.04 -3.50 12.86
N SER A 138 -19.76 -2.61 13.55
CA SER A 138 -21.10 -2.14 13.20
C SER A 138 -21.16 -0.72 12.65
N SER A 139 -20.02 -0.03 12.49
CA SER A 139 -20.01 1.36 12.03
C SER A 139 -18.73 1.74 11.27
N GLU A 140 -18.78 2.88 10.61
CA GLU A 140 -17.64 3.49 9.89
C GLU A 140 -16.67 4.21 10.85
N VAL A 141 -16.89 4.11 12.16
CA VAL A 141 -16.16 4.90 13.14
C VAL A 141 -14.80 4.27 13.39
N ILE A 142 -13.76 5.03 13.09
CA ILE A 142 -12.40 4.74 13.52
C ILE A 142 -12.36 4.94 15.03
N PHE A 143 -12.20 3.85 15.79
CA PHE A 143 -12.07 3.93 17.24
C PHE A 143 -10.60 3.91 17.70
N LYS A 144 -9.68 3.48 16.83
CA LYS A 144 -8.26 3.41 17.14
C LYS A 144 -7.41 3.44 15.87
N SER A 145 -6.24 4.07 15.95
CA SER A 145 -5.16 3.88 15.00
C SER A 145 -3.87 3.52 15.75
N LYS A 146 -3.02 2.72 15.11
CA LYS A 146 -1.73 2.30 15.65
C LYS A 146 -0.67 2.45 14.57
N ASP A 147 0.29 3.33 14.80
CA ASP A 147 1.42 3.54 13.89
C ASP A 147 2.64 2.74 14.36
N LEU A 148 3.27 2.01 13.44
CA LEU A 148 4.50 1.24 13.69
C LEU A 148 5.63 2.11 14.25
N PHE A 149 5.71 3.38 13.86
CA PHE A 149 6.68 4.34 14.38
C PHE A 149 6.62 4.49 15.91
N SER A 150 5.45 4.25 16.52
CA SER A 150 5.28 4.32 17.97
C SER A 150 5.89 3.13 18.72
N LEU A 151 6.15 2.02 18.02
CA LEU A 151 6.73 0.79 18.61
C LEU A 151 8.26 0.89 18.60
N LYS A 152 8.83 1.50 19.64
CA LYS A 152 10.28 1.83 19.70
C LYS A 152 11.21 0.64 19.47
N ASP A 153 10.85 -0.56 19.93
CA ASP A 153 11.71 -1.73 19.77
C ASP A 153 11.65 -2.28 18.35
N GLU A 154 10.49 -2.24 17.71
CA GLU A 154 10.32 -2.54 16.28
C GLU A 154 11.15 -1.56 15.43
N VAL A 155 11.04 -0.25 15.70
CA VAL A 155 11.84 0.77 14.99
C VAL A 155 13.34 0.50 15.09
N LYS A 156 13.83 0.09 16.26
CA LYS A 156 15.25 -0.29 16.45
C LYS A 156 15.60 -1.53 15.63
N GLU A 157 14.74 -2.54 15.59
CA GLU A 157 14.97 -3.77 14.83
C GLU A 157 15.07 -3.46 13.33
N PHE A 158 14.12 -2.73 12.74
CA PHE A 158 14.17 -2.34 11.33
C PHE A 158 15.42 -1.51 10.98
N LYS A 159 15.88 -0.68 11.91
CA LYS A 159 17.11 0.11 11.73
C LYS A 159 18.34 -0.77 11.52
N LEU A 160 18.41 -1.96 12.14
CA LEU A 160 19.51 -2.93 11.92
C LEU A 160 19.56 -3.45 10.47
N TYR A 161 18.45 -3.37 9.75
CA TYR A 161 18.32 -3.74 8.34
C TYR A 161 18.45 -2.53 7.39
N ASN A 162 18.87 -1.36 7.90
CA ASN A 162 18.94 -0.08 7.18
C ASN A 162 17.58 0.41 6.64
N ILE A 163 16.48 -0.01 7.28
CA ILE A 163 15.14 0.47 6.96
C ILE A 163 14.76 1.56 7.96
N LYS A 164 14.34 2.71 7.45
CA LYS A 164 13.90 3.84 8.28
C LYS A 164 12.39 3.79 8.45
N ILE A 165 11.92 3.46 9.64
CA ILE A 165 10.52 3.62 9.99
C ILE A 165 10.20 5.11 10.14
N GLN A 166 9.12 5.57 9.53
CA GLN A 166 8.62 6.94 9.66
C GLN A 166 7.15 6.94 10.08
N TYR A 167 6.70 8.05 10.66
CA TYR A 167 5.30 8.28 10.93
C TYR A 167 4.50 8.31 9.62
N TYR A 168 3.33 7.66 9.59
CA TYR A 168 2.60 7.42 8.36
C TYR A 168 2.24 8.73 7.63
N TYR A 169 1.71 9.71 8.35
CA TYR A 169 1.28 10.98 7.75
C TYR A 169 2.44 11.88 7.30
N ASP A 170 3.65 11.68 7.83
CA ASP A 170 4.84 12.42 7.36
C ASP A 170 5.30 11.94 5.98
N LEU A 171 5.01 10.67 5.64
CA LEU A 171 5.34 10.08 4.35
C LEU A 171 4.20 10.17 3.33
N PHE A 172 2.97 10.38 3.80
CA PHE A 172 1.78 10.37 2.95
C PHE A 172 1.79 11.56 1.98
N ILE A 173 1.63 11.29 0.69
CA ILE A 173 1.60 12.33 -0.35
C ILE A 173 0.14 12.55 -0.73
N LYS A 174 -0.34 13.78 -0.59
CA LYS A 174 -1.60 14.18 -1.20
C LYS A 174 -1.34 14.63 -2.63
N VAL A 175 -2.03 14.03 -3.60
CA VAL A 175 -1.81 14.30 -5.04
C VAL A 175 -1.89 15.77 -5.40
N TYR A 176 -2.83 16.53 -4.81
CA TYR A 176 -2.96 17.96 -5.10
C TYR A 176 -1.81 18.80 -4.54
N GLU A 177 -1.07 18.31 -3.53
CA GLU A 177 0.16 18.96 -3.04
C GLU A 177 1.31 18.66 -4.00
N PHE A 178 1.37 17.43 -4.54
CA PHE A 178 2.38 17.03 -5.52
C PHE A 178 2.29 17.79 -6.84
N ILE A 179 1.08 18.01 -7.37
CA ILE A 179 0.88 18.74 -8.64
C ILE A 179 1.35 20.19 -8.52
N LYS A 180 1.15 20.84 -7.36
CA LYS A 180 1.56 22.22 -7.11
C LYS A 180 3.09 22.43 -7.10
N GLU A 181 3.86 21.37 -6.88
CA GLU A 181 5.33 21.43 -6.88
C GLU A 181 5.94 21.17 -8.28
N MET A 182 5.10 20.82 -9.27
CA MET A 182 5.52 20.56 -10.65
C MET A 182 5.31 21.74 -11.61
N ASP A 183 4.62 22.79 -11.16
CA ASP A 183 4.48 24.09 -11.85
C ASP A 183 5.61 25.06 -11.45
#